data_AF-A0A822IQ49-F1
#
_entry.id   AF-A0A822IQ49-F1
#
_cell.length_a   1.000
_cell.length_b   1.000
_cell.length_c   1.000
_cell.angle_alpha   90.00
_cell.angle_beta   90.00
_cell.angle_gamma   90.00
#
_symmetry.space_group_name_H-M   'P 1'
#
loop_
_entity.id
_entity.type
_entity.pdbx_description
1 polymer ?
#
loop_
_entity_poly.entity_id
_entity_poly.type
_entity_poly.pdbx_seq_one_letter_code
_entity_poly.pdbx_strand_id
1 'polypeptide(L)'
;MSKIFEITHRDAAARIGKLVLEKELSTPAIINLHEKDCQIIDSGSVWKRAVPVEQNDNKIIILPHKSLPLQTREEIIIELKVPLDNSNRAHTGLVVHPFTTEYPESELYVLGTAKQLENRARELVDSIIRLKENTRADSLLYAPALAAPENLALLLYLGVDLVDETFPIIKGYQDIYLTNSGEFHLDRLHEFPCACTVCSSKTPQEMLKLPKKERAQLMAQHNSLKLGEELRSVREHIRSGSLREYVERQCRARPWLTAMLRLMDMQYDFLEKRTTILRSNTLYANTPESLNRVEIRRFAQRVLERYTAPDLDTLVLLPCSAKKPYSVSLSHQKFINALGQNRKFVHEVIITSPMGVVPRELEVMYPAAHYDTPVTGHWDLEERAWVGGCLRQYLQKNKYRNIIAHVHGAYREICESVADELGLEFIYTADTGVTSHESLKSLELAVSGLELKNTRKRTAEQGKLDMMRATADYQFGKGASDLLVPDDAIIRAPFPKFQLFAGKQLATLIPQYGALALTVDGGIRLRDHPYYRVTIGDFIPHSSILAPGIMDADPQIRPNDEVIVIGERFLGVGRANMSGWEMKGCGKGMAVELRHSTKIDK
;
A
#
# COMPACT_ATOMS: atom_id res chain seq x y z
N MET A 1 20.98 -1.11 -16.74
CA MET A 1 20.10 -1.64 -15.69
C MET A 1 20.94 -2.10 -14.50
N SER A 2 20.61 -1.67 -13.28
CA SER A 2 21.34 -2.04 -12.06
C SER A 2 21.18 -3.53 -11.77
N LYS A 3 22.28 -4.23 -11.51
CA LYS A 3 22.30 -5.66 -11.17
C LYS A 3 22.60 -5.91 -9.69
N ILE A 4 22.71 -4.86 -8.89
CA ILE A 4 23.22 -4.94 -7.52
C ILE A 4 22.14 -4.85 -6.46
N PHE A 5 20.95 -4.30 -6.77
CA PHE A 5 19.89 -4.14 -5.79
C PHE A 5 18.65 -4.94 -6.17
N GLU A 6 18.17 -5.75 -5.22
CA GLU A 6 16.96 -6.54 -5.36
C GLU A 6 15.97 -6.19 -4.25
N ILE A 7 14.75 -5.80 -4.63
CA ILE A 7 13.67 -5.55 -3.67
C ILE A 7 13.02 -6.88 -3.32
N THR A 8 12.99 -7.22 -2.02
CA THR A 8 12.45 -8.50 -1.52
C THR A 8 11.11 -8.34 -0.81
N HIS A 9 10.91 -7.21 -0.11
CA HIS A 9 9.65 -6.89 0.58
C HIS A 9 9.35 -5.41 0.42
N ARG A 10 8.08 -5.05 0.58
CA ARG A 10 7.61 -3.66 0.52
C ARG A 10 6.35 -3.47 1.34
N ASP A 11 6.17 -2.25 1.81
CA ASP A 11 4.90 -1.74 2.31
C ASP A 11 4.81 -0.26 1.86
N ALA A 12 3.98 -0.01 0.85
CA ALA A 12 3.99 1.22 0.07
C ALA A 12 5.39 1.53 -0.51
N ALA A 13 5.90 2.76 -0.35
CA ALA A 13 7.22 3.14 -0.88
C ALA A 13 8.40 2.64 -0.02
N ALA A 14 8.15 2.22 1.22
CA ALA A 14 9.15 1.56 2.04
C ALA A 14 9.44 0.16 1.50
N ARG A 15 10.71 -0.24 1.53
CA ARG A 15 11.14 -1.51 0.95
C ARG A 15 12.36 -2.08 1.63
N ILE A 16 12.33 -3.40 1.78
CA ILE A 16 13.50 -4.19 2.16
C ILE A 16 14.09 -4.76 0.89
N GLY A 17 15.33 -4.37 0.61
CA GLY A 17 16.09 -4.94 -0.47
C GLY A 17 17.44 -5.47 -0.01
N LYS A 18 18.07 -6.20 -0.92
CA LYS A 18 19.42 -6.73 -0.78
C LYS A 18 20.32 -6.01 -1.78
N LEU A 19 21.22 -5.20 -1.26
CA LEU A 19 22.31 -4.60 -2.02
C LEU A 19 23.48 -5.58 -1.99
N VAL A 20 23.77 -6.20 -3.13
CA VAL A 20 24.83 -7.20 -3.31
C VAL A 20 26.02 -6.54 -3.98
N LEU A 21 27.02 -6.25 -3.16
CA LEU A 21 28.32 -5.70 -3.54
C LEU A 21 29.42 -6.62 -2.95
N GLU A 22 30.47 -6.10 -2.33
CA GLU A 22 31.46 -6.91 -1.59
C GLU A 22 30.82 -7.65 -0.40
N LYS A 23 29.96 -6.96 0.34
CA LYS A 23 29.14 -7.50 1.43
C LYS A 23 27.67 -7.20 1.15
N GLU A 24 26.80 -8.17 1.46
CA GLU A 24 25.36 -7.95 1.37
C GLU A 24 24.92 -6.91 2.42
N LEU A 25 24.28 -5.83 1.97
CA LEU A 25 23.64 -4.84 2.82
C LEU A 25 22.12 -4.91 2.63
N SER A 26 21.39 -5.22 3.71
CA SER A 26 19.92 -5.18 3.69
C SER A 26 19.42 -3.76 3.94
N THR A 27 18.54 -3.26 3.07
CA THR A 27 17.84 -1.98 3.25
C THR A 27 16.49 -2.17 3.97
N PRO A 28 15.88 -1.12 4.55
CA PRO A 28 16.48 0.18 4.82
C PRO A 28 17.64 0.05 5.82
N ALA A 29 18.72 0.83 5.70
CA ALA A 29 19.93 0.67 6.52
C ALA A 29 20.43 1.99 7.14
N ILE A 30 21.07 1.87 8.30
CA ILE A 30 21.94 2.93 8.85
C ILE A 30 23.35 2.66 8.33
N ILE A 31 23.94 3.63 7.64
CA ILE A 31 25.29 3.55 7.07
C ILE A 31 26.24 4.53 7.77
N ASN A 32 27.52 4.19 7.77
CA ASN A 32 28.59 5.08 8.23
C ASN A 32 29.64 5.21 7.12
N LEU A 33 29.67 6.36 6.44
CA LEU A 33 30.58 6.58 5.31
C LEU A 33 32.07 6.67 5.72
N HIS A 34 32.35 6.82 7.01
CA HIS A 34 33.72 6.91 7.53
C HIS A 34 34.31 5.53 7.86
N GLU A 35 33.49 4.49 7.92
CA GLU A 35 33.96 3.12 8.20
C GLU A 35 34.56 2.48 6.95
N LYS A 36 35.72 1.84 7.11
CA LYS A 36 36.49 1.26 5.99
C LYS A 36 35.72 0.17 5.23
N ASP A 37 34.87 -0.58 5.93
CA ASP A 37 34.07 -1.66 5.37
C ASP A 37 32.69 -1.21 4.86
N CYS A 38 32.39 0.10 4.92
CA CYS A 38 31.22 0.66 4.28
C CYS A 38 31.24 0.36 2.78
N GLN A 39 30.09 -0.07 2.28
CA GLN A 39 29.87 -0.45 0.88
C GLN A 39 29.72 0.77 -0.05
N ILE A 40 29.72 1.97 0.53
CA ILE A 40 29.56 3.25 -0.17
C ILE A 40 30.76 4.12 0.19
N ILE A 41 31.39 4.72 -0.81
CA ILE A 41 32.52 5.65 -0.65
C ILE A 41 32.10 7.02 -1.19
N ASP A 42 32.36 8.08 -0.43
CA ASP A 42 32.18 9.45 -0.89
C ASP A 42 33.50 10.05 -1.39
N SER A 43 33.52 10.48 -2.66
CA SER A 43 34.67 11.20 -3.26
C SER A 43 34.85 12.61 -2.68
N GLY A 44 33.82 13.12 -2.00
CA GLY A 44 33.82 14.39 -1.29
C GLY A 44 33.43 15.58 -2.15
N SER A 45 33.28 16.72 -1.48
CA SER A 45 32.84 17.94 -2.13
C SER A 45 33.97 18.67 -2.84
N VAL A 46 33.72 19.13 -4.06
CA VAL A 46 34.66 19.94 -4.85
C VAL A 46 34.75 21.40 -4.39
N TRP A 47 33.90 21.84 -3.44
CA TRP A 47 34.13 23.09 -2.71
C TRP A 47 35.40 23.02 -1.84
N LYS A 48 35.83 21.80 -1.51
CA LYS A 48 37.11 21.48 -0.90
C LYS A 48 37.95 20.68 -1.91
N ARG A 49 39.09 20.13 -1.48
CA ARG A 49 39.86 19.18 -2.28
C ARG A 49 39.14 17.82 -2.29
N ALA A 50 38.34 17.55 -3.33
CA ALA A 50 37.81 16.22 -3.57
C ALA A 50 38.96 15.22 -3.71
N VAL A 51 38.80 14.03 -3.14
CA VAL A 51 39.84 12.99 -3.19
C VAL A 51 39.54 12.10 -4.40
N PRO A 52 40.51 11.88 -5.31
CA PRO A 52 40.35 10.87 -6.34
C PRO A 52 40.13 9.51 -5.67
N VAL A 53 38.94 8.95 -5.86
CA VAL A 53 38.62 7.58 -5.42
C VAL A 53 38.97 6.65 -6.58
N GLU A 54 39.86 5.69 -6.34
CA GLU A 54 40.18 4.63 -7.29
C GLU A 54 38.92 3.83 -7.64
N GLN A 55 38.86 3.35 -8.88
CA GLN A 55 37.73 2.53 -9.31
C GLN A 55 37.63 1.27 -8.45
N ASN A 56 36.41 0.98 -7.98
CA ASN A 56 36.11 -0.21 -7.21
C ASN A 56 34.73 -0.73 -7.62
N ASP A 57 34.71 -1.82 -8.38
CA ASP A 57 33.48 -2.41 -8.90
C ASP A 57 32.68 -3.13 -7.79
N ASN A 58 33.23 -3.27 -6.58
CA ASN A 58 32.58 -3.89 -5.43
C ASN A 58 31.99 -2.86 -4.45
N LYS A 59 31.96 -1.56 -4.78
CA LYS A 59 31.39 -0.50 -3.94
C LYS A 59 30.64 0.53 -4.78
N ILE A 60 29.68 1.23 -4.18
CA ILE A 60 29.07 2.41 -4.81
C ILE A 60 29.95 3.62 -4.51
N ILE A 61 30.37 4.33 -5.56
CA ILE A 61 31.17 5.55 -5.40
C ILE A 61 30.28 6.76 -5.61
N ILE A 62 30.00 7.52 -4.55
CA ILE A 62 29.40 8.85 -4.67
C ILE A 62 30.43 9.75 -5.37
N LEU A 63 30.02 10.30 -6.51
CA LEU A 63 30.88 11.11 -7.36
C LEU A 63 31.24 12.45 -6.69
N PRO A 64 32.34 13.10 -7.11
CA PRO A 64 32.65 14.45 -6.67
C PRO A 64 31.47 15.39 -6.90
N HIS A 65 31.11 16.16 -5.88
CA HIS A 65 29.84 16.90 -5.89
C HIS A 65 29.96 18.33 -5.36
N LYS A 66 29.05 19.20 -5.81
CA LYS A 66 28.83 20.56 -5.29
C LYS A 66 27.54 20.58 -4.49
N SER A 67 27.63 20.40 -3.17
CA SER A 67 26.48 20.58 -2.29
C SER A 67 26.12 22.06 -2.23
N LEU A 68 24.85 22.40 -2.47
CA LEU A 68 24.34 23.77 -2.48
C LEU A 68 23.35 23.96 -1.32
N PRO A 69 23.28 25.13 -0.67
CA PRO A 69 22.26 25.42 0.34
C PRO A 69 20.83 25.24 -0.20
N LEU A 70 19.88 24.86 0.65
CA LEU A 70 18.50 24.55 0.24
C LEU A 70 17.82 25.71 -0.53
N GLN A 71 18.15 26.95 -0.19
CA GLN A 71 17.55 28.18 -0.73
C GLN A 71 18.28 28.68 -2.00
N THR A 72 19.15 27.85 -2.59
CA THR A 72 19.80 28.18 -3.85
C THR A 72 18.76 28.27 -4.97
N ARG A 73 18.82 29.32 -5.78
CA ARG A 73 17.93 29.52 -6.94
C ARG A 73 18.12 28.39 -7.95
N GLU A 74 17.04 28.00 -8.62
CA GLU A 74 17.03 26.91 -9.61
C GLU A 74 18.07 27.12 -10.73
N GLU A 75 18.16 28.34 -11.25
CA GLU A 75 19.16 28.75 -12.27
C GLU A 75 20.60 28.39 -11.84
N ILE A 76 20.94 28.67 -10.57
CA ILE A 76 22.27 28.41 -10.01
C ILE A 76 22.47 26.90 -9.78
N ILE A 77 21.42 26.17 -9.39
CA ILE A 77 21.47 24.71 -9.24
C ILE A 77 21.82 24.06 -10.57
N ILE A 78 21.26 24.56 -11.68
CA ILE A 78 21.54 24.05 -13.03
C ILE A 78 22.97 24.40 -13.46
N GLU A 79 23.37 25.67 -13.30
CA GLU A 79 24.69 26.16 -13.72
C GLU A 79 25.85 25.47 -12.96
N LEU A 80 25.67 25.20 -11.67
CA LEU A 80 26.72 24.63 -10.82
C LEU A 80 26.73 23.10 -10.77
N LYS A 81 26.06 22.41 -11.70
CA LYS A 81 26.20 20.95 -11.82
C LYS A 81 27.65 20.57 -12.13
N VAL A 82 28.14 19.54 -11.46
CA VAL A 82 29.46 18.96 -11.78
C VAL A 82 29.27 18.08 -13.02
N PRO A 83 30.05 18.28 -14.10
CA PRO A 83 30.01 17.39 -15.26
C PRO A 83 30.25 15.94 -14.81
N LEU A 84 29.39 15.04 -15.31
CA LEU A 84 29.50 13.61 -15.01
C LEU A 84 30.60 12.99 -15.88
N ASP A 85 31.75 12.70 -15.30
CA ASP A 85 32.75 11.83 -15.93
C ASP A 85 32.54 10.38 -15.45
N ASN A 86 31.64 9.69 -16.15
CA ASN A 86 31.19 8.35 -15.78
C ASN A 86 31.73 7.24 -16.68
N SER A 87 32.60 7.54 -17.67
CA SER A 87 32.91 6.61 -18.76
C SER A 87 33.56 5.30 -18.30
N ASN A 88 34.10 5.26 -17.07
CA ASN A 88 34.82 4.11 -16.53
C ASN A 88 34.25 3.53 -15.22
N ARG A 89 33.15 4.02 -14.63
CA ARG A 89 32.69 3.55 -13.28
C ARG A 89 31.48 2.63 -13.37
N ALA A 90 31.57 1.44 -12.74
CA ALA A 90 30.51 0.43 -12.75
C ALA A 90 29.30 0.79 -11.87
N HIS A 91 29.51 1.35 -10.68
CA HIS A 91 28.46 1.68 -9.70
C HIS A 91 28.66 3.08 -9.11
N THR A 92 27.69 3.96 -9.32
CA THR A 92 27.81 5.39 -9.01
C THR A 92 26.72 5.88 -8.05
N GLY A 93 27.04 6.95 -7.32
CA GLY A 93 26.13 7.70 -6.49
C GLY A 93 26.17 9.18 -6.83
N LEU A 94 25.02 9.86 -6.80
CA LEU A 94 24.89 11.28 -7.11
C LEU A 94 24.32 12.06 -5.92
N VAL A 95 24.96 13.16 -5.55
CA VAL A 95 24.37 14.14 -4.64
C VAL A 95 23.48 15.07 -5.42
N VAL A 96 22.18 15.06 -5.10
CA VAL A 96 21.17 15.84 -5.81
C VAL A 96 20.57 16.91 -4.90
N HIS A 97 20.42 18.13 -5.41
CA HIS A 97 19.73 19.18 -4.66
C HIS A 97 18.23 18.82 -4.53
N PRO A 98 17.55 19.08 -3.40
CA PRO A 98 16.15 18.73 -3.22
C PRO A 98 15.22 19.28 -4.30
N PHE A 99 15.57 20.43 -4.88
CA PHE A 99 14.81 21.11 -5.93
C PHE A 99 15.33 20.88 -7.36
N THR A 100 16.24 19.92 -7.58
CA THR A 100 16.62 19.54 -8.96
C THR A 100 15.43 18.95 -9.72
N THR A 101 15.42 19.16 -11.03
CA THR A 101 14.45 18.58 -11.98
C THR A 101 15.09 17.56 -12.91
N GLU A 102 16.41 17.41 -12.88
CA GLU A 102 17.16 16.43 -13.66
C GLU A 102 17.77 15.36 -12.75
N TYR A 103 17.64 14.10 -13.19
CA TYR A 103 18.10 12.91 -12.49
C TYR A 103 18.89 12.00 -13.44
N PRO A 104 20.18 12.26 -13.66
CA PRO A 104 21.03 11.37 -14.44
C PRO A 104 21.07 9.98 -13.82
N GLU A 105 21.15 8.92 -14.63
CA GLU A 105 21.13 7.54 -14.13
C GLU A 105 22.25 7.26 -13.12
N SER A 106 21.86 6.66 -12.00
CA SER A 106 22.74 6.31 -10.88
C SER A 106 22.12 5.19 -10.04
N GLU A 107 22.95 4.41 -9.35
CA GLU A 107 22.53 3.37 -8.40
C GLU A 107 22.07 3.97 -7.08
N LEU A 108 22.63 5.12 -6.70
CA LEU A 108 22.35 5.82 -5.45
C LEU A 108 22.12 7.32 -5.70
N TYR A 109 21.08 7.86 -5.07
CA TYR A 109 20.87 9.29 -4.97
C TYR A 109 20.96 9.71 -3.51
N VAL A 110 21.77 10.72 -3.25
CA VAL A 110 21.92 11.35 -1.93
C VAL A 110 21.13 12.65 -1.95
N LEU A 111 20.14 12.76 -1.06
CA LEU A 111 19.36 13.98 -0.91
C LEU A 111 20.25 15.06 -0.30
N GLY A 112 20.81 15.93 -1.13
CA GLY A 112 21.66 17.03 -0.74
C GLY A 112 20.93 17.92 0.27
N THR A 113 21.66 18.43 1.27
CA THR A 113 21.08 19.26 2.34
C THR A 113 19.88 18.66 3.09
N ALA A 114 19.72 17.33 3.13
CA ALA A 114 18.57 16.68 3.78
C ALA A 114 18.28 17.21 5.19
N LYS A 115 19.31 17.50 6.01
CA LYS A 115 19.13 18.11 7.33
C LYS A 115 18.35 19.43 7.32
N GLN A 116 18.51 20.27 6.30
CA GLN A 116 17.82 21.57 6.20
C GLN A 116 16.32 21.43 5.89
N LEU A 117 15.87 20.23 5.49
CA LEU A 117 14.47 19.90 5.28
C LEU A 117 13.75 19.44 6.55
N GLU A 118 14.45 19.32 7.68
CA GLU A 118 13.81 19.06 8.98
C GLU A 118 12.73 20.11 9.27
N ASN A 119 11.56 19.67 9.74
CA ASN A 119 10.37 20.51 9.94
C ASN A 119 9.80 21.19 8.68
N ARG A 120 10.30 20.89 7.48
CA ARG A 120 9.79 21.39 6.18
C ARG A 120 9.05 20.28 5.43
N ALA A 121 7.95 19.82 6.02
CA ALA A 121 7.22 18.63 5.56
C ALA A 121 6.91 18.64 4.05
N ARG A 122 6.42 19.77 3.51
CA ARG A 122 6.09 19.90 2.07
C ARG A 122 7.31 19.74 1.18
N GLU A 123 8.36 20.52 1.42
CA GLU A 123 9.60 20.48 0.63
C GLU A 123 10.26 19.09 0.67
N LEU A 124 10.22 18.42 1.82
CA LEU A 124 10.74 17.06 1.98
C LEU A 124 9.93 16.03 1.20
N VAL A 125 8.60 16.04 1.34
CA VAL A 125 7.71 15.11 0.63
C VAL A 125 7.83 15.32 -0.88
N ASP A 126 7.73 16.56 -1.34
CA ASP A 126 7.76 16.90 -2.77
C ASP A 126 9.12 16.53 -3.41
N SER A 127 10.24 16.79 -2.71
CA SER A 127 11.57 16.44 -3.22
C SER A 127 11.81 14.93 -3.33
N ILE A 128 11.37 14.15 -2.33
CA ILE A 128 11.50 12.69 -2.36
C ILE A 128 10.60 12.10 -3.45
N ILE A 129 9.34 12.52 -3.53
CA ILE A 129 8.41 11.99 -4.54
C ILE A 129 8.89 12.33 -5.95
N ARG A 130 9.30 13.59 -6.19
CA ARG A 130 9.86 13.99 -7.49
C ARG A 130 11.07 13.13 -7.87
N LEU A 131 11.99 12.90 -6.94
CA LEU A 131 13.13 12.01 -7.18
C LEU A 131 12.65 10.60 -7.53
N LYS A 132 11.83 9.98 -6.69
CA LYS A 132 11.41 8.58 -6.84
C LYS A 132 10.53 8.32 -8.06
N GLU A 133 9.80 9.31 -8.58
CA GLU A 133 9.05 9.19 -9.84
C GLU A 133 9.92 9.40 -11.09
N ASN A 134 11.09 10.04 -10.96
CA ASN A 134 12.00 10.31 -12.09
C ASN A 134 13.27 9.44 -12.11
N THR A 135 13.38 8.49 -11.18
CA THR A 135 14.50 7.55 -11.09
C THR A 135 14.05 6.10 -11.21
N ARG A 136 14.97 5.19 -11.53
CA ARG A 136 14.67 3.75 -11.61
C ARG A 136 14.13 3.23 -10.28
N ALA A 137 13.21 2.27 -10.36
CA ALA A 137 12.68 1.56 -9.21
C ALA A 137 13.79 0.90 -8.37
N ASP A 138 14.88 0.44 -8.98
CA ASP A 138 15.99 -0.23 -8.31
C ASP A 138 17.13 0.70 -7.86
N SER A 139 16.95 2.03 -7.93
CA SER A 139 17.90 3.00 -7.40
C SER A 139 17.64 3.31 -5.93
N LEU A 140 18.69 3.54 -5.14
CA LEU A 140 18.63 3.81 -3.70
C LEU A 140 18.51 5.30 -3.40
N LEU A 141 17.85 5.65 -2.30
CA LEU A 141 17.79 7.01 -1.75
C LEU A 141 18.45 7.08 -0.35
N TYR A 142 19.44 7.95 -0.20
CA TYR A 142 20.11 8.26 1.08
C TYR A 142 19.74 9.66 1.58
N ALA A 143 19.26 9.76 2.82
CA ALA A 143 18.94 11.02 3.49
C ALA A 143 19.93 11.32 4.63
N PRO A 144 21.03 12.06 4.36
CA PRO A 144 22.08 12.27 5.35
C PRO A 144 21.66 13.17 6.51
N ALA A 145 22.11 12.82 7.73
CA ALA A 145 21.95 13.61 8.96
C ALA A 145 20.50 14.08 9.28
N LEU A 146 19.48 13.41 8.76
CA LEU A 146 18.07 13.77 8.96
C LEU A 146 17.33 12.83 9.92
N ALA A 147 17.77 11.58 10.01
CA ALA A 147 17.06 10.54 10.73
C ALA A 147 17.20 10.65 12.25
N ALA A 148 16.07 10.53 12.93
CA ALA A 148 15.92 10.41 14.36
C ALA A 148 14.98 9.24 14.65
N PRO A 149 15.02 8.62 15.84
CA PRO A 149 14.07 7.56 16.17
C PRO A 149 12.61 8.01 16.02
N GLU A 150 12.30 9.29 16.30
CA GLU A 150 10.95 9.84 16.16
C GLU A 150 10.43 9.94 14.71
N ASN A 151 11.31 10.07 13.71
CA ASN A 151 10.91 10.37 12.33
C ASN A 151 11.26 9.25 11.34
N LEU A 152 12.05 8.26 11.75
CA LEU A 152 12.61 7.25 10.85
C LEU A 152 11.51 6.48 10.11
N ALA A 153 10.44 6.04 10.80
CA ALA A 153 9.34 5.32 10.17
C ALA A 153 8.72 6.09 8.99
N LEU A 154 8.54 7.41 9.12
CA LEU A 154 7.98 8.27 8.07
C LEU A 154 8.97 8.50 6.91
N LEU A 155 10.27 8.68 7.20
CA LEU A 155 11.28 8.78 6.15
C LEU A 155 11.33 7.52 5.29
N LEU A 156 11.29 6.34 5.93
CA LEU A 156 11.28 5.06 5.25
C LEU A 156 9.97 4.84 4.49
N TYR A 157 8.83 5.22 5.08
CA TYR A 157 7.52 5.18 4.40
C TYR A 157 7.48 6.06 3.14
N LEU A 158 8.19 7.20 3.12
CA LEU A 158 8.40 8.04 1.94
C LEU A 158 9.32 7.41 0.87
N GLY A 159 10.02 6.33 1.20
CA GLY A 159 10.89 5.61 0.27
C GLY A 159 12.37 5.97 0.37
N VAL A 160 12.82 6.53 1.50
CA VAL A 160 14.24 6.58 1.86
C VAL A 160 14.73 5.15 2.14
N ASP A 161 15.90 4.81 1.61
CA ASP A 161 16.52 3.48 1.76
C ASP A 161 17.68 3.49 2.75
N LEU A 162 18.42 4.60 2.84
CA LEU A 162 19.62 4.72 3.67
C LEU A 162 19.55 5.97 4.53
N VAL A 163 20.04 5.88 5.76
CA VAL A 163 20.20 6.96 6.74
C VAL A 163 21.54 6.81 7.46
N ASP A 164 21.94 7.76 8.31
CA ASP A 164 23.18 7.68 9.10
C ASP A 164 22.97 8.10 10.56
N GLU A 165 24.04 8.01 11.36
CA GLU A 165 24.03 8.32 12.79
C GLU A 165 24.47 9.76 13.12
N THR A 166 24.71 10.60 12.11
CA THR A 166 25.23 11.96 12.29
C THR A 166 24.33 12.79 13.21
N PHE A 167 23.00 12.71 12.99
CA PHE A 167 22.05 13.43 13.83
C PHE A 167 21.98 12.90 15.27
N PRO A 168 21.81 11.58 15.52
CA PRO A 168 21.95 10.98 16.85
C PRO A 168 23.21 11.40 17.60
N ILE A 169 24.36 11.40 16.92
CA ILE A 169 25.65 11.76 17.49
C ILE A 169 25.67 13.24 17.87
N ILE A 170 25.31 14.15 16.96
CA ILE A 170 25.27 15.59 17.23
C ILE A 170 24.38 15.88 18.45
N LYS A 171 23.19 15.26 18.52
CA LYS A 171 22.27 15.39 19.64
C LYS A 171 22.86 14.89 20.96
N GLY A 172 23.60 13.78 20.93
CA GLY A 172 24.30 13.28 22.11
C GLY A 172 25.32 14.30 22.66
N TYR A 173 26.06 14.95 21.78
CA TYR A 173 27.01 16.02 22.16
C TYR A 173 26.32 17.29 22.68
N GLN A 174 25.05 17.48 22.37
CA GLN A 174 24.19 18.55 22.89
C GLN A 174 23.47 18.18 24.20
N ASP A 175 23.81 17.04 24.82
CA ASP A 175 23.09 16.47 25.98
C ASP A 175 21.60 16.22 25.70
N ILE A 176 21.24 15.96 24.44
CA ILE A 176 19.88 15.63 24.02
C ILE A 176 19.73 14.11 23.92
N TYR A 177 18.78 13.60 24.68
CA TYR A 177 18.29 12.23 24.71
C TYR A 177 17.19 12.04 23.66
N LEU A 178 17.41 11.13 22.71
CA LEU A 178 16.42 10.79 21.69
C LEU A 178 15.58 9.58 22.10
N THR A 179 14.27 9.67 21.85
CA THR A 179 13.33 8.56 21.92
C THR A 179 12.52 8.48 20.63
N ASN A 180 11.69 7.45 20.49
CA ASN A 180 10.69 7.41 19.43
C ASN A 180 9.58 8.45 19.63
N SER A 181 9.42 9.04 20.82
CA SER A 181 8.38 10.03 21.09
C SER A 181 8.90 11.47 21.09
N GLY A 182 10.21 11.69 21.00
CA GLY A 182 10.74 13.04 21.02
C GLY A 182 12.21 13.18 21.40
N GLU A 183 12.59 14.43 21.57
CA GLU A 183 13.89 14.86 22.06
C GLU A 183 13.75 15.45 23.47
N PHE A 184 14.62 15.05 24.39
CA PHE A 184 14.62 15.50 25.77
C PHE A 184 16.02 15.93 26.17
N HIS A 185 16.17 17.11 26.77
CA HIS A 185 17.44 17.47 27.36
C HIS A 185 17.68 16.63 28.62
N LEU A 186 18.90 16.15 28.81
CA LEU A 186 19.25 15.19 29.87
C LEU A 186 18.89 15.70 31.27
N ASP A 187 19.02 17.00 31.54
CA ASP A 187 18.70 17.60 32.84
C ASP A 187 17.20 17.62 33.19
N ARG A 188 16.32 17.32 32.22
CA ARG A 188 14.86 17.26 32.42
C ARG A 188 14.38 15.83 32.69
N LEU A 189 15.27 14.84 32.66
CA LEU A 189 14.92 13.44 32.86
C LEU A 189 15.14 13.06 34.32
N HIS A 190 14.12 12.43 34.91
CA HIS A 190 14.23 11.81 36.22
C HIS A 190 14.61 10.33 36.12
N GLU A 191 14.22 9.68 35.02
CA GLU A 191 14.48 8.28 34.71
C GLU A 191 14.69 8.14 33.20
N PHE A 192 15.48 7.15 32.77
CA PHE A 192 15.61 6.82 31.36
C PHE A 192 14.52 5.84 30.91
N PRO A 193 13.63 6.19 29.97
CA PRO A 193 12.60 5.30 29.43
C PRO A 193 13.18 4.34 28.37
N CYS A 194 14.27 3.64 28.69
CA CYS A 194 14.98 2.75 27.77
C CYS A 194 15.74 1.66 28.52
N ALA A 195 15.85 0.49 27.90
CA ALA A 195 16.56 -0.68 28.43
C ALA A 195 17.93 -0.93 27.75
N CYS A 196 18.49 0.04 27.02
CA CYS A 196 19.80 -0.12 26.38
C CYS A 196 20.94 -0.17 27.41
N THR A 197 22.12 -0.64 26.99
CA THR A 197 23.29 -0.78 27.86
C THR A 197 23.74 0.53 28.53
N VAL A 198 23.50 1.68 27.89
CA VAL A 198 23.77 2.98 28.49
C VAL A 198 22.76 3.26 29.62
N CYS A 199 21.46 3.16 29.31
CA CYS A 199 20.37 3.53 30.22
C CYS A 199 20.21 2.57 31.41
N SER A 200 20.58 1.30 31.25
CA SER A 200 20.56 0.34 32.36
C SER A 200 21.75 0.49 33.31
N SER A 201 22.82 1.17 32.88
CA SER A 201 24.05 1.30 33.66
C SER A 201 24.11 2.53 34.56
N LYS A 202 23.32 3.58 34.27
CA LYS A 202 23.33 4.88 34.96
C LYS A 202 21.95 5.53 34.90
N THR A 203 21.62 6.28 35.94
CA THR A 203 20.49 7.21 35.98
C THR A 203 20.83 8.55 35.29
N PRO A 204 19.83 9.37 34.93
CA PRO A 204 20.08 10.72 34.40
C PRO A 204 20.96 11.59 35.31
N GLN A 205 20.74 11.52 36.63
CA GLN A 205 21.50 12.31 37.61
C GLN A 205 22.95 11.84 37.74
N GLU A 206 23.22 10.55 37.59
CA GLU A 206 24.59 10.03 37.51
C GLU A 206 25.26 10.43 36.20
N MET A 207 24.54 10.38 35.08
CA MET A 207 25.04 10.82 33.77
C MET A 207 25.43 12.30 33.76
N LEU A 208 24.67 13.18 34.45
CA LEU A 208 24.98 14.61 34.55
C LEU A 208 26.30 14.89 35.29
N LYS A 209 26.70 14.02 36.22
CA LYS A 209 27.94 14.15 37.00
C LYS A 209 29.19 13.76 36.20
N LEU A 210 29.03 13.11 35.05
CA LEU A 210 30.16 12.69 34.22
C LEU A 210 30.83 13.89 33.52
N PRO A 211 32.14 13.78 33.19
CA PRO A 211 32.79 14.72 32.30
C PRO A 211 32.06 14.86 30.97
N LYS A 212 31.96 16.08 30.43
CA LYS A 212 31.19 16.39 29.21
C LYS A 212 31.50 15.45 28.03
N LYS A 213 32.77 15.09 27.83
CA LYS A 213 33.21 14.20 26.75
C LYS A 213 32.64 12.79 26.91
N GLU A 214 32.77 12.21 28.11
CA GLU A 214 32.27 10.87 28.42
C GLU A 214 30.74 10.83 28.35
N ARG A 215 30.08 11.85 28.93
CA ARG A 215 28.64 12.03 28.84
C ARG A 215 28.15 12.09 27.39
N ALA A 216 28.79 12.91 26.56
CA ALA A 216 28.44 13.06 25.15
C ALA A 216 28.57 11.74 24.38
N GLN A 217 29.62 10.96 24.64
CA GLN A 217 29.83 9.65 24.01
C GLN A 217 28.72 8.65 24.38
N LEU A 218 28.38 8.56 25.67
CA LEU A 218 27.30 7.68 26.13
C LEU A 218 25.93 8.12 25.60
N MET A 219 25.65 9.43 25.55
CA MET A 219 24.41 9.96 24.98
C MET A 219 24.31 9.69 23.48
N ALA A 220 25.40 9.90 22.73
CA ALA A 220 25.47 9.57 21.31
C ALA A 220 25.27 8.06 21.07
N GLN A 221 25.86 7.21 21.93
CA GLN A 221 25.67 5.76 21.88
C GLN A 221 24.20 5.37 22.12
N HIS A 222 23.55 5.92 23.15
CA HIS A 222 22.12 5.69 23.39
C HIS A 222 21.28 6.09 22.17
N ASN A 223 21.48 7.31 21.65
CA ASN A 223 20.72 7.84 20.53
C ASN A 223 20.85 6.96 19.28
N SER A 224 22.07 6.47 19.02
CA SER A 224 22.40 5.59 17.89
C SER A 224 21.77 4.20 18.07
N LEU A 225 21.86 3.62 19.28
CA LEU A 225 21.18 2.38 19.62
C LEU A 225 19.66 2.49 19.46
N LYS A 226 19.07 3.62 19.84
CA LYS A 226 17.63 3.85 19.70
C LYS A 226 17.21 4.01 18.23
N LEU A 227 18.03 4.64 17.40
CA LEU A 227 17.80 4.69 15.94
C LEU A 227 17.86 3.28 15.33
N GLY A 228 18.83 2.47 15.76
CA GLY A 228 18.95 1.07 15.32
C GLY A 228 17.79 0.17 15.77
N GLU A 229 17.27 0.39 16.99
CA GLU A 229 16.05 -0.27 17.47
C GLU A 229 14.84 0.06 16.61
N GLU A 230 14.65 1.35 16.32
CA GLU A 230 13.59 1.84 15.46
C GLU A 230 13.68 1.25 14.05
N LEU A 231 14.88 1.22 13.45
CA LEU A 231 15.10 0.62 12.13
C LEU A 231 14.66 -0.86 12.09
N ARG A 232 14.99 -1.63 13.13
CA ARG A 232 14.58 -3.04 13.23
C ARG A 232 13.07 -3.18 13.36
N SER A 233 12.43 -2.33 14.16
CA SER A 233 10.97 -2.31 14.29
C SER A 233 10.29 -1.98 12.96
N VAL A 234 10.75 -0.96 12.24
CA VAL A 234 10.21 -0.59 10.93
C VAL A 234 10.38 -1.72 9.91
N ARG A 235 11.52 -2.43 9.91
CA ARG A 235 11.73 -3.60 9.03
C ARG A 235 10.71 -4.72 9.30
N GLU A 236 10.39 -5.01 10.56
CA GLU A 236 9.34 -5.99 10.89
C GLU A 236 7.94 -5.52 10.47
N HIS A 237 7.66 -4.23 10.60
CA HIS A 237 6.42 -3.65 10.08
C HIS A 237 6.32 -3.74 8.55
N ILE A 238 7.41 -3.57 7.81
CA ILE A 238 7.45 -3.80 6.35
C ILE A 238 7.18 -5.28 6.02
N ARG A 239 7.84 -6.22 6.71
CA ARG A 239 7.66 -7.67 6.45
C ARG A 239 6.25 -8.15 6.74
N SER A 240 5.65 -7.63 7.81
CA SER A 240 4.29 -7.99 8.23
C SER A 240 3.18 -7.21 7.51
N GLY A 241 3.53 -6.20 6.70
CA GLY A 241 2.55 -5.33 6.04
C GLY A 241 1.76 -4.46 7.02
N SER A 242 2.39 -4.00 8.11
CA SER A 242 1.75 -3.17 9.14
C SER A 242 2.40 -1.79 9.30
N LEU A 243 3.20 -1.36 8.30
CA LEU A 243 3.93 -0.09 8.39
C LEU A 243 2.99 1.11 8.41
N ARG A 244 1.90 1.09 7.64
CA ARG A 244 0.96 2.20 7.61
C ARG A 244 0.35 2.46 8.99
N GLU A 245 -0.10 1.42 9.68
CA GLU A 245 -0.62 1.50 11.04
C GLU A 245 0.44 2.04 12.01
N TYR A 246 1.68 1.59 11.86
CA TYR A 246 2.77 2.08 12.68
C TYR A 246 3.08 3.56 12.44
N VAL A 247 3.06 3.99 11.17
CA VAL A 247 3.25 5.40 10.77
C VAL A 247 2.12 6.29 11.29
N GLU A 248 0.86 5.85 11.24
CA GLU A 248 -0.29 6.58 11.80
C GLU A 248 -0.18 6.77 13.33
N ARG A 249 0.43 5.80 14.03
CA ARG A 249 0.78 5.96 15.44
C ARG A 249 1.90 6.99 15.61
N GLN A 250 2.95 6.86 14.81
CA GLN A 250 4.20 7.62 14.96
C GLN A 250 4.03 9.10 14.56
N CYS A 251 3.21 9.40 13.56
CA CYS A 251 3.05 10.76 13.04
C CYS A 251 2.49 11.75 14.07
N ARG A 252 1.86 11.26 15.14
CA ARG A 252 1.25 12.07 16.21
C ARG A 252 2.27 12.63 17.20
N ALA A 253 3.54 12.20 17.13
CA ALA A 253 4.58 12.71 18.03
C ALA A 253 4.87 14.20 17.84
N ARG A 254 4.80 14.70 16.59
CA ARG A 254 5.12 16.11 16.24
C ARG A 254 4.24 16.64 15.10
N PRO A 255 3.94 17.96 15.07
CA PRO A 255 3.14 18.55 13.99
C PRO A 255 3.69 18.33 12.58
N TRP A 256 5.02 18.42 12.39
CA TRP A 256 5.62 18.25 11.06
C TRP A 256 5.54 16.81 10.54
N LEU A 257 5.53 15.82 11.44
CA LEU A 257 5.34 14.41 11.08
C LEU A 257 3.90 14.13 10.65
N THR A 258 2.92 14.71 11.36
CA THR A 258 1.51 14.69 10.94
C THR A 258 1.34 15.37 9.58
N ALA A 259 2.00 16.51 9.37
CA ALA A 259 1.97 17.20 8.08
C ALA A 259 2.55 16.34 6.95
N MET A 260 3.68 15.64 7.18
CA MET A 260 4.27 14.72 6.19
C MET A 260 3.28 13.63 5.78
N LEU A 261 2.61 12.97 6.75
CA LEU A 261 1.65 11.92 6.44
C LEU A 261 0.49 12.44 5.60
N ARG A 262 -0.09 13.59 5.97
CA ARG A 262 -1.19 14.22 5.22
C ARG A 262 -0.77 14.67 3.83
N LEU A 263 0.44 15.21 3.68
CA LEU A 263 1.00 15.56 2.38
C LEU A 263 1.19 14.34 1.49
N MET A 264 1.65 13.24 2.07
CA MET A 264 1.83 11.98 1.37
C MET A 264 0.49 11.36 0.94
N ASP A 265 -0.55 11.45 1.77
CA ASP A 265 -1.90 10.97 1.45
C ASP A 265 -2.55 11.72 0.28
N MET A 266 -2.16 12.98 0.05
CA MET A 266 -2.55 13.72 -1.16
C MET A 266 -1.86 13.21 -2.43
N GLN A 267 -0.77 12.46 -2.30
CA GLN A 267 0.02 11.90 -3.41
C GLN A 267 -0.41 10.46 -3.68
N TYR A 268 -1.71 10.27 -3.94
CA TYR A 268 -2.33 8.96 -4.09
C TYR A 268 -1.63 8.09 -5.13
N ASP A 269 -1.39 8.60 -6.33
CA ASP A 269 -0.81 7.82 -7.43
C ASP A 269 0.60 7.30 -7.11
N PHE A 270 1.39 8.08 -6.36
CA PHE A 270 2.71 7.68 -5.89
C PHE A 270 2.64 6.46 -4.95
N LEU A 271 1.71 6.51 -3.99
CA LEU A 271 1.47 5.43 -3.03
C LEU A 271 0.83 4.20 -3.69
N GLU A 272 -0.17 4.42 -4.55
CA GLU A 272 -1.01 3.39 -5.16
C GLU A 272 -0.16 2.43 -6.00
N LYS A 273 0.72 2.98 -6.85
CA LYS A 273 1.67 2.23 -7.68
C LYS A 273 2.61 1.31 -6.91
N ARG A 274 2.77 1.52 -5.59
CA ARG A 274 3.74 0.82 -4.74
C ARG A 274 3.08 -0.05 -3.67
N THR A 275 1.77 0.08 -3.50
CA THR A 275 1.01 -0.66 -2.47
C THR A 275 0.48 -1.96 -3.05
N THR A 276 0.73 -3.06 -2.34
CA THR A 276 0.26 -4.40 -2.69
C THR A 276 -1.28 -4.48 -2.72
N ILE A 277 -1.85 -5.43 -3.46
CA ILE A 277 -3.31 -5.64 -3.47
C ILE A 277 -3.83 -6.47 -2.30
N LEU A 278 -2.95 -7.16 -1.58
CA LEU A 278 -3.33 -7.95 -0.42
C LEU A 278 -2.22 -7.93 0.63
N ARG A 279 -2.64 -7.95 1.89
CA ARG A 279 -1.77 -8.10 3.06
C ARG A 279 -2.16 -9.34 3.85
N SER A 280 -1.22 -9.88 4.64
CA SER A 280 -1.46 -11.05 5.50
C SER A 280 -2.06 -10.69 6.86
N ASN A 281 -1.99 -9.43 7.25
CA ASN A 281 -2.49 -8.90 8.51
C ASN A 281 -3.84 -8.17 8.36
N THR A 282 -4.52 -8.00 9.49
CA THR A 282 -5.72 -7.16 9.57
C THR A 282 -5.36 -5.70 9.32
N LEU A 283 -6.14 -5.05 8.45
CA LEU A 283 -6.07 -3.61 8.23
C LEU A 283 -6.76 -2.89 9.39
N TYR A 284 -6.02 -2.19 10.24
CA TYR A 284 -6.62 -1.37 11.29
C TYR A 284 -6.91 0.04 10.77
N ALA A 285 -8.17 0.45 10.84
CA ALA A 285 -8.63 1.79 10.52
C ALA A 285 -8.93 2.55 11.82
N ASN A 286 -7.88 2.89 12.56
CA ASN A 286 -8.02 3.49 13.89
C ASN A 286 -8.10 5.01 13.88
N THR A 287 -7.77 5.65 12.75
CA THR A 287 -7.59 7.10 12.67
C THR A 287 -8.27 7.69 11.44
N PRO A 288 -8.58 9.01 11.42
CA PRO A 288 -9.11 9.67 10.23
C PRO A 288 -8.18 9.53 9.01
N GLU A 289 -6.85 9.55 9.23
CA GLU A 289 -5.86 9.32 8.18
C GLU A 289 -6.00 7.94 7.52
N SER A 290 -6.66 6.97 8.17
CA SER A 290 -6.94 5.66 7.58
C SER A 290 -7.87 5.76 6.36
N LEU A 291 -8.80 6.73 6.28
CA LEU A 291 -9.70 6.92 5.13
C LEU A 291 -8.95 7.16 3.82
N ASN A 292 -7.76 7.78 3.91
CA ASN A 292 -6.93 8.09 2.76
C ASN A 292 -6.02 6.94 2.31
N ARG A 293 -6.04 5.81 3.03
CA ARG A 293 -5.23 4.64 2.68
C ARG A 293 -5.55 4.13 1.28
N VAL A 294 -4.51 3.68 0.60
CA VAL A 294 -4.59 3.19 -0.76
C VAL A 294 -5.61 2.07 -0.90
N GLU A 295 -5.58 1.09 0.01
CA GLU A 295 -6.44 -0.10 -0.06
C GLU A 295 -7.93 0.27 -0.04
N ILE A 296 -8.27 1.29 0.77
CA ILE A 296 -9.63 1.78 0.98
C ILE A 296 -10.11 2.49 -0.28
N ARG A 297 -9.34 3.49 -0.72
CA ARG A 297 -9.66 4.28 -1.92
C ARG A 297 -9.66 3.42 -3.18
N ARG A 298 -8.71 2.50 -3.32
CA ARG A 298 -8.63 1.55 -4.44
C ARG A 298 -9.84 0.64 -4.47
N PHE A 299 -10.28 0.11 -3.33
CA PHE A 299 -11.48 -0.73 -3.26
C PHE A 299 -12.71 0.04 -3.72
N ALA A 300 -12.96 1.22 -3.14
CA ALA A 300 -14.09 2.08 -3.51
C ALA A 300 -14.05 2.44 -5.00
N GLN A 301 -12.89 2.85 -5.53
CA GLN A 301 -12.70 3.17 -6.94
C GLN A 301 -12.97 1.96 -7.84
N ARG A 302 -12.46 0.77 -7.52
CA ARG A 302 -12.70 -0.44 -8.32
C ARG A 302 -14.16 -0.92 -8.27
N VAL A 303 -14.87 -0.73 -7.16
CA VAL A 303 -16.33 -0.96 -7.11
C VAL A 303 -17.07 -0.03 -8.07
N LEU A 304 -16.63 1.22 -8.16
CA LEU A 304 -17.27 2.20 -9.05
C LEU A 304 -16.88 2.02 -10.52
N GLU A 305 -15.64 1.67 -10.83
CA GLU A 305 -15.15 1.59 -12.21
C GLU A 305 -15.35 0.21 -12.84
N ARG A 306 -15.16 -0.86 -12.06
CA ARG A 306 -15.00 -2.22 -12.59
C ARG A 306 -16.19 -3.13 -12.30
N TYR A 307 -16.76 -3.04 -11.10
CA TYR A 307 -17.86 -3.93 -10.69
C TYR A 307 -19.13 -3.69 -11.51
N THR A 308 -19.82 -4.77 -11.88
CA THR A 308 -21.13 -4.73 -12.55
C THR A 308 -22.18 -5.28 -11.59
N ALA A 309 -23.23 -4.50 -11.31
CA ALA A 309 -24.31 -4.95 -10.45
C ALA A 309 -25.11 -6.09 -11.10
N PRO A 310 -25.60 -7.08 -10.33
CA PRO A 310 -26.52 -8.09 -10.85
C PRO A 310 -27.78 -7.42 -11.39
N ASP A 311 -28.39 -8.04 -12.40
CA ASP A 311 -29.55 -7.52 -13.11
C ASP A 311 -30.84 -7.67 -12.28
N LEU A 312 -30.98 -6.87 -11.23
CA LEU A 312 -32.09 -6.87 -10.27
C LEU A 312 -32.62 -5.45 -10.06
N ASP A 313 -33.94 -5.31 -9.96
CA ASP A 313 -34.58 -3.99 -9.87
C ASP A 313 -34.70 -3.46 -8.43
N THR A 314 -34.45 -4.30 -7.43
CA THR A 314 -34.60 -3.95 -6.01
C THR A 314 -33.26 -4.01 -5.29
N LEU A 315 -32.87 -2.89 -4.68
CA LEU A 315 -31.70 -2.76 -3.83
C LEU A 315 -32.08 -2.82 -2.35
N VAL A 316 -31.32 -3.56 -1.55
CA VAL A 316 -31.38 -3.53 -0.09
C VAL A 316 -30.03 -3.06 0.45
N LEU A 317 -30.03 -1.89 1.09
CA LEU A 317 -28.89 -1.34 1.81
C LEU A 317 -28.87 -1.87 3.25
N LEU A 318 -27.74 -2.45 3.65
CA LEU A 318 -27.53 -3.07 4.95
C LEU A 318 -26.36 -2.42 5.70
N PRO A 319 -26.38 -2.39 7.05
CA PRO A 319 -25.21 -1.99 7.84
C PRO A 319 -24.14 -3.09 7.82
N CYS A 320 -22.90 -2.74 8.16
CA CYS A 320 -21.85 -3.72 8.36
C CYS A 320 -22.01 -4.54 9.66
N SER A 321 -21.10 -5.49 9.87
CA SER A 321 -20.97 -6.26 11.10
C SER A 321 -19.51 -6.40 11.51
N ALA A 322 -19.25 -6.59 12.81
CA ALA A 322 -17.91 -6.84 13.33
C ALA A 322 -17.30 -8.12 12.72
N LYS A 323 -18.07 -9.21 12.68
CA LYS A 323 -17.64 -10.45 12.02
C LYS A 323 -17.74 -10.29 10.50
N LYS A 324 -16.67 -10.69 9.81
CA LYS A 324 -16.54 -10.71 8.34
C LYS A 324 -16.19 -12.13 7.85
N PRO A 325 -16.54 -12.51 6.60
CA PRO A 325 -17.40 -11.78 5.66
C PRO A 325 -18.80 -11.54 6.25
N TYR A 326 -19.47 -10.46 5.83
CA TYR A 326 -20.66 -10.00 6.54
C TYR A 326 -21.77 -11.05 6.56
N SER A 327 -21.97 -11.78 5.46
CA SER A 327 -23.00 -12.82 5.33
C SER A 327 -22.95 -13.89 6.41
N VAL A 328 -21.79 -14.18 7.03
CA VAL A 328 -21.67 -15.19 8.10
C VAL A 328 -21.84 -14.62 9.51
N SER A 329 -22.11 -13.32 9.63
CA SER A 329 -22.39 -12.67 10.91
C SER A 329 -23.79 -12.98 11.41
N LEU A 330 -24.00 -12.97 12.72
CA LEU A 330 -25.33 -13.20 13.32
C LEU A 330 -26.38 -12.19 12.83
N SER A 331 -26.00 -10.91 12.70
CA SER A 331 -26.90 -9.86 12.22
C SER A 331 -27.31 -10.09 10.77
N HIS A 332 -26.36 -10.40 9.88
CA HIS A 332 -26.69 -10.66 8.48
C HIS A 332 -27.45 -11.97 8.28
N GLN A 333 -27.21 -12.99 9.09
CA GLN A 333 -28.04 -14.20 9.09
C GLN A 333 -29.51 -13.88 9.45
N LYS A 334 -29.76 -12.94 10.37
CA LYS A 334 -31.12 -12.46 10.64
C LYS A 334 -31.73 -11.72 9.44
N PHE A 335 -30.96 -10.87 8.76
CA PHE A 335 -31.43 -10.17 7.54
C PHE A 335 -31.76 -11.18 6.43
N ILE A 336 -30.87 -12.15 6.18
CA ILE A 336 -31.07 -13.22 5.20
C ILE A 336 -32.33 -14.02 5.52
N ASN A 337 -32.56 -14.35 6.79
CA ASN A 337 -33.76 -15.06 7.23
C ASN A 337 -35.04 -14.23 7.02
N ALA A 338 -35.01 -12.93 7.31
CA ALA A 338 -36.14 -12.01 7.08
C ALA A 338 -36.46 -11.84 5.59
N LEU A 339 -35.43 -11.78 4.74
CA LEU A 339 -35.61 -11.75 3.28
C LEU A 339 -36.18 -13.07 2.74
N GLY A 340 -35.82 -14.20 3.37
CA GLY A 340 -36.36 -15.53 3.08
C GLY A 340 -36.37 -15.87 1.59
N GLN A 341 -37.53 -16.29 1.08
CA GLN A 341 -37.72 -16.66 -0.33
C GLN A 341 -37.65 -15.45 -1.29
N ASN A 342 -37.77 -14.22 -0.76
CA ASN A 342 -37.72 -13.01 -1.56
C ASN A 342 -36.29 -12.52 -1.81
N ARG A 343 -35.29 -13.10 -1.13
CA ARG A 343 -33.87 -12.77 -1.33
C ARG A 343 -33.42 -12.90 -2.80
N LYS A 344 -34.06 -13.78 -3.57
CA LYS A 344 -33.80 -13.96 -5.01
C LYS A 344 -34.13 -12.75 -5.90
N PHE A 345 -34.86 -11.77 -5.39
CA PHE A 345 -35.25 -10.54 -6.10
C PHE A 345 -34.43 -9.31 -5.70
N VAL A 346 -33.56 -9.43 -4.69
CA VAL A 346 -32.87 -8.28 -4.11
C VAL A 346 -31.38 -8.35 -4.35
N HIS A 347 -30.82 -7.20 -4.70
CA HIS A 347 -29.41 -6.95 -4.65
C HIS A 347 -29.06 -6.40 -3.26
N GLU A 348 -28.09 -7.01 -2.59
CA GLU A 348 -27.65 -6.61 -1.25
C GLU A 348 -26.35 -5.82 -1.33
N VAL A 349 -26.35 -4.63 -0.74
CA VAL A 349 -25.18 -3.76 -0.67
C VAL A 349 -24.97 -3.29 0.77
N ILE A 350 -23.75 -3.41 1.27
CA ILE A 350 -23.38 -3.10 2.64
C ILE A 350 -22.75 -1.70 2.69
N ILE A 351 -23.25 -0.85 3.57
CA ILE A 351 -22.67 0.46 3.87
C ILE A 351 -21.75 0.31 5.08
N THR A 352 -20.54 0.87 4.99
CA THR A 352 -19.59 0.82 6.10
C THR A 352 -18.51 1.89 6.03
N SER A 353 -18.02 2.35 7.18
CA SER A 353 -16.75 3.06 7.29
C SER A 353 -15.66 2.03 7.62
N PRO A 354 -14.48 2.08 6.97
CA PRO A 354 -14.05 3.08 5.98
C PRO A 354 -14.32 2.71 4.51
N MET A 355 -14.85 1.52 4.20
CA MET A 355 -14.94 1.04 2.79
C MET A 355 -15.91 1.81 1.89
N GLY A 356 -16.84 2.58 2.46
CA GLY A 356 -17.94 3.19 1.73
C GLY A 356 -19.04 2.17 1.44
N VAL A 357 -18.97 1.56 0.25
CA VAL A 357 -19.99 0.67 -0.30
C VAL A 357 -19.37 -0.67 -0.67
N VAL A 358 -19.90 -1.76 -0.11
CA VAL A 358 -19.45 -3.13 -0.36
C VAL A 358 -20.61 -3.95 -0.93
N PRO A 359 -20.64 -4.23 -2.24
CA PRO A 359 -21.59 -5.19 -2.81
C PRO A 359 -21.40 -6.58 -2.20
N ARG A 360 -22.49 -7.32 -1.99
CA ARG A 360 -22.45 -8.67 -1.39
C ARG A 360 -21.50 -9.60 -2.14
N GLU A 361 -21.44 -9.49 -3.45
CA GLU A 361 -20.57 -10.28 -4.32
C GLU A 361 -19.07 -10.07 -4.03
N LEU A 362 -18.69 -8.94 -3.42
CA LEU A 362 -17.30 -8.59 -3.11
C LEU A 362 -16.99 -8.64 -1.59
N GLU A 363 -17.89 -9.18 -0.76
CA GLU A 363 -17.72 -9.11 0.70
C GLU A 363 -16.51 -9.88 1.25
N VAL A 364 -15.95 -10.82 0.47
CA VAL A 364 -14.74 -11.58 0.81
C VAL A 364 -13.46 -10.94 0.25
N MET A 365 -13.58 -10.02 -0.70
CA MET A 365 -12.45 -9.36 -1.36
C MET A 365 -11.69 -8.51 -0.35
N TYR A 366 -10.36 -8.57 -0.37
CA TYR A 366 -9.54 -7.65 0.41
C TYR A 366 -9.71 -6.21 -0.10
N PRO A 367 -9.85 -5.19 0.78
CA PRO A 367 -9.82 -5.26 2.25
C PRO A 367 -11.18 -5.42 2.94
N ALA A 368 -12.29 -5.56 2.21
CA ALA A 368 -13.66 -5.57 2.77
C ALA A 368 -13.88 -6.65 3.85
N ALA A 369 -13.30 -7.83 3.70
CA ALA A 369 -13.34 -8.88 4.74
C ALA A 369 -12.26 -8.76 5.84
N HIS A 370 -11.28 -7.87 5.68
CA HIS A 370 -9.99 -7.93 6.37
C HIS A 370 -9.61 -6.65 7.13
N TYR A 371 -10.56 -5.71 7.28
CA TYR A 371 -10.36 -4.53 8.12
C TYR A 371 -10.92 -4.72 9.53
N ASP A 372 -10.47 -3.89 10.44
CA ASP A 372 -11.09 -3.68 11.75
C ASP A 372 -11.09 -2.17 12.06
N THR A 373 -12.11 -1.71 12.77
CA THR A 373 -12.33 -0.28 13.03
C THR A 373 -12.97 -0.09 14.40
N PRO A 374 -12.63 0.97 15.14
CA PRO A 374 -13.33 1.33 16.37
C PRO A 374 -14.82 1.54 16.11
N VAL A 375 -15.68 0.86 16.88
CA VAL A 375 -17.15 1.02 16.78
C VAL A 375 -17.64 1.87 17.95
N THR A 376 -17.69 3.18 17.74
CA THR A 376 -18.18 4.15 18.75
C THR A 376 -19.66 4.47 18.58
N GLY A 377 -20.24 4.13 17.43
CA GLY A 377 -21.59 4.56 17.04
C GLY A 377 -21.68 6.01 16.55
N HIS A 378 -20.58 6.76 16.61
CA HIS A 378 -20.46 8.13 16.11
C HIS A 378 -19.56 8.16 14.89
N TRP A 379 -20.05 8.72 13.78
CA TRP A 379 -19.24 8.97 12.58
C TRP A 379 -19.02 10.45 12.41
N ASP A 380 -17.76 10.86 12.23
CA ASP A 380 -17.44 12.26 12.02
C ASP A 380 -17.89 12.76 10.63
N LEU A 381 -17.77 14.07 10.39
CA LEU A 381 -18.22 14.69 9.14
C LEU A 381 -17.42 14.21 7.92
N GLU A 382 -16.14 13.89 8.09
CA GLU A 382 -15.28 13.42 7.00
C GLU A 382 -15.64 11.98 6.62
N GLU A 383 -15.84 11.10 7.61
CA GLU A 383 -16.34 9.75 7.41
C GLU A 383 -17.72 9.73 6.72
N ARG A 384 -18.64 10.58 7.19
CA ARG A 384 -19.98 10.70 6.59
C ARG A 384 -19.91 11.20 5.15
N ALA A 385 -19.10 12.21 4.89
CA ALA A 385 -18.92 12.75 3.54
C ALA A 385 -18.30 11.71 2.59
N TRP A 386 -17.31 10.96 3.07
CA TRP A 386 -16.66 9.88 2.32
C TRP A 386 -17.65 8.76 1.96
N VAL A 387 -18.34 8.19 2.95
CA VAL A 387 -19.28 7.08 2.74
C VAL A 387 -20.49 7.53 1.91
N GLY A 388 -21.03 8.72 2.18
CA GLY A 388 -22.11 9.32 1.39
C GLY A 388 -21.71 9.55 -0.06
N GLY A 389 -20.49 10.03 -0.32
CA GLY A 389 -19.93 10.17 -1.66
C GLY A 389 -19.85 8.84 -2.41
N CYS A 390 -19.36 7.78 -1.76
CA CYS A 390 -19.34 6.43 -2.33
C CYS A 390 -20.74 5.92 -2.68
N LEU A 391 -21.71 6.06 -1.77
CA LEU A 391 -23.10 5.64 -2.01
C LEU A 391 -23.75 6.42 -3.16
N ARG A 392 -23.55 7.73 -3.20
CA ARG A 392 -24.06 8.60 -4.26
C ARG A 392 -23.55 8.16 -5.63
N GLN A 393 -22.24 8.00 -5.78
CA GLN A 393 -21.62 7.57 -7.05
C GLN A 393 -22.11 6.17 -7.45
N TYR A 394 -22.29 5.28 -6.48
CA TYR A 394 -22.81 3.94 -6.72
C TYR A 394 -24.25 3.95 -7.27
N LEU A 395 -25.14 4.78 -6.73
CA LEU A 395 -26.55 4.92 -7.17
C LEU A 395 -26.72 5.77 -8.44
N GLN A 396 -25.74 6.63 -8.74
CA GLN A 396 -25.68 7.29 -10.04
C GLN A 396 -25.36 6.29 -11.15
N LYS A 397 -24.40 5.39 -10.91
CA LYS A 397 -24.02 4.32 -11.85
C LYS A 397 -25.08 3.23 -11.98
N ASN A 398 -25.63 2.75 -10.87
CA ASN A 398 -26.55 1.60 -10.85
C ASN A 398 -27.98 2.08 -10.56
N LYS A 399 -28.93 1.68 -11.41
CA LYS A 399 -30.33 2.10 -11.29
C LYS A 399 -31.18 0.98 -10.73
N TYR A 400 -32.01 1.33 -9.76
CA TYR A 400 -32.95 0.43 -9.11
C TYR A 400 -34.32 1.08 -9.13
N ARG A 401 -35.37 0.25 -9.33
CA ARG A 401 -36.75 0.68 -9.21
C ARG A 401 -37.14 0.88 -7.75
N ASN A 402 -36.66 0.01 -6.87
CA ASN A 402 -36.95 0.06 -5.44
C ASN A 402 -35.64 0.10 -4.66
N ILE A 403 -35.54 1.00 -3.68
CA ILE A 403 -34.39 1.09 -2.77
C ILE A 403 -34.91 0.97 -1.34
N ILE A 404 -34.50 -0.09 -0.66
CA ILE A 404 -34.86 -0.37 0.73
C ILE A 404 -33.61 -0.14 1.59
N ALA A 405 -33.71 0.78 2.54
CA ALA A 405 -32.65 1.11 3.47
C ALA A 405 -32.93 0.49 4.85
N HIS A 406 -32.33 -0.67 5.10
CA HIS A 406 -32.45 -1.36 6.39
C HIS A 406 -31.30 -0.96 7.33
N VAL A 407 -31.24 0.33 7.64
CA VAL A 407 -30.15 0.98 8.37
C VAL A 407 -30.67 1.89 9.48
N HIS A 408 -29.83 2.16 10.48
CA HIS A 408 -30.18 2.97 11.66
C HIS A 408 -29.04 3.93 12.02
N GLY A 409 -29.34 5.02 12.77
CA GLY A 409 -28.36 6.00 13.24
C GLY A 409 -27.60 6.68 12.09
N ALA A 410 -26.29 6.84 12.22
CA ALA A 410 -25.45 7.52 11.22
C ALA A 410 -25.59 6.95 9.79
N TYR A 411 -25.80 5.63 9.65
CA TYR A 411 -26.05 5.00 8.34
C TYR A 411 -27.33 5.51 7.69
N ARG A 412 -28.39 5.72 8.48
CA ARG A 412 -29.67 6.25 8.00
C ARG A 412 -29.52 7.70 7.57
N GLU A 413 -28.86 8.53 8.37
CA GLU A 413 -28.63 9.93 8.02
C GLU A 413 -27.87 10.09 6.70
N ILE A 414 -26.91 9.19 6.42
CA ILE A 414 -26.22 9.14 5.13
C ILE A 414 -27.18 8.76 4.00
N CYS A 415 -28.00 7.72 4.19
CA CYS A 415 -28.98 7.32 3.20
C CYS A 415 -30.00 8.43 2.91
N GLU A 416 -30.51 9.12 3.93
CA GLU A 416 -31.44 10.25 3.80
C GLU A 416 -30.80 11.39 3.01
N SER A 417 -29.58 11.80 3.39
CA SER A 417 -28.85 12.84 2.67
C SER A 417 -28.60 12.50 1.20
N VAL A 418 -28.28 11.24 0.87
CA VAL A 418 -28.03 10.81 -0.51
C VAL A 418 -29.34 10.67 -1.29
N ALA A 419 -30.41 10.18 -0.65
CA ALA A 419 -31.73 10.07 -1.24
C ALA A 419 -32.25 11.46 -1.65
N ASP A 420 -32.16 12.45 -0.76
CA ASP A 420 -32.55 13.83 -1.01
C ASP A 420 -31.74 14.46 -2.15
N GLU A 421 -30.42 14.30 -2.12
CA GLU A 421 -29.53 14.86 -3.14
C GLU A 421 -29.80 14.29 -4.55
N LEU A 422 -30.12 13.00 -4.64
CA LEU A 422 -30.40 12.32 -5.91
C LEU A 422 -31.88 12.35 -6.32
N GLY A 423 -32.78 12.86 -5.48
CA GLY A 423 -34.22 12.82 -5.71
C GLY A 423 -34.78 11.39 -5.79
N LEU A 424 -34.25 10.47 -4.96
CA LEU A 424 -34.65 9.07 -4.91
C LEU A 424 -35.52 8.80 -3.69
N GLU A 425 -36.56 7.99 -3.84
CA GLU A 425 -37.39 7.55 -2.72
C GLU A 425 -36.84 6.26 -2.11
N PHE A 426 -36.52 6.29 -0.83
CA PHE A 426 -36.02 5.13 -0.08
C PHE A 426 -37.07 4.64 0.92
N ILE A 427 -37.22 3.33 1.05
CA ILE A 427 -38.06 2.68 2.07
C ILE A 427 -37.18 2.34 3.27
N TYR A 428 -37.41 2.97 4.42
CA TYR A 428 -36.68 2.71 5.66
C TYR A 428 -37.37 1.64 6.51
N THR A 429 -36.60 0.69 7.03
CA THR A 429 -37.17 -0.50 7.72
C THR A 429 -36.54 -0.82 9.07
N ALA A 430 -35.71 0.07 9.63
CA ALA A 430 -34.93 -0.20 10.85
C ALA A 430 -35.05 0.89 11.93
N ASP A 431 -36.26 1.40 12.17
CA ASP A 431 -36.52 2.47 13.15
C ASP A 431 -36.11 2.12 14.58
N THR A 432 -36.34 0.88 15.01
CA THR A 432 -36.06 0.42 16.39
C THR A 432 -34.75 -0.36 16.51
N GLY A 433 -33.82 -0.13 15.59
CA GLY A 433 -32.55 -0.85 15.46
C GLY A 433 -32.62 -2.00 14.47
N VAL A 434 -31.46 -2.34 13.89
CA VAL A 434 -31.40 -3.19 12.69
C VAL A 434 -31.74 -4.66 12.95
N THR A 435 -31.56 -5.20 14.16
CA THR A 435 -31.89 -6.60 14.48
C THR A 435 -33.11 -6.78 15.38
N SER A 436 -33.92 -5.74 15.60
CA SER A 436 -35.16 -5.85 16.38
C SER A 436 -36.20 -6.67 15.61
N HIS A 437 -37.16 -7.27 16.32
CA HIS A 437 -38.19 -8.09 15.69
C HIS A 437 -39.06 -7.25 14.74
N GLU A 438 -39.41 -6.03 15.15
CA GLU A 438 -40.23 -5.09 14.41
C GLU A 438 -39.55 -4.64 13.11
N SER A 439 -38.24 -4.34 13.16
CA SER A 439 -37.46 -3.94 11.98
C SER A 439 -37.30 -5.09 11.00
N LEU A 440 -37.01 -6.31 11.48
CA LEU A 440 -36.89 -7.49 10.61
C LEU A 440 -38.21 -7.82 9.93
N LYS A 441 -39.34 -7.70 10.64
CA LYS A 441 -40.68 -7.84 10.06
C LYS A 441 -40.97 -6.73 9.04
N SER A 442 -40.54 -5.51 9.30
CA SER A 442 -40.69 -4.38 8.37
C SER A 442 -39.88 -4.61 7.09
N LEU A 443 -38.67 -5.18 7.19
CA LEU A 443 -37.86 -5.58 6.04
C LEU A 443 -38.57 -6.67 5.21
N GLU A 444 -39.09 -7.71 5.87
CA GLU A 444 -39.86 -8.77 5.22
C GLU A 444 -41.07 -8.19 4.47
N LEU A 445 -41.86 -7.33 5.12
CA LEU A 445 -43.04 -6.68 4.54
C LEU A 445 -42.66 -5.75 3.38
N ALA A 446 -41.60 -4.95 3.51
CA ALA A 446 -41.16 -4.04 2.47
C ALA A 446 -40.76 -4.77 1.19
N VAL A 447 -40.12 -5.94 1.29
CA VAL A 447 -39.72 -6.73 0.11
C VAL A 447 -40.89 -7.55 -0.44
N SER A 448 -41.72 -8.14 0.42
CA SER A 448 -42.88 -8.95 0.00
C SER A 448 -44.03 -8.12 -0.58
N GLY A 449 -44.18 -6.87 -0.13
CA GLY A 449 -45.19 -5.93 -0.59
C GLY A 449 -44.89 -5.28 -1.96
N LEU A 450 -43.69 -5.51 -2.53
CA LEU A 450 -43.37 -5.04 -3.87
C LEU A 450 -44.23 -5.80 -4.90
N GLU A 451 -44.55 -5.14 -6.02
CA GLU A 451 -45.21 -5.79 -7.16
C GLU A 451 -44.25 -6.78 -7.85
N LEU A 452 -44.11 -7.97 -7.28
CA LEU A 452 -43.10 -8.95 -7.69
C LEU A 452 -43.40 -9.64 -9.04
N LYS A 453 -44.56 -9.37 -9.65
CA LYS A 453 -45.03 -10.04 -10.87
C LYS A 453 -44.19 -9.73 -12.11
N ASN A 454 -43.42 -8.63 -12.11
CA ASN A 454 -42.53 -8.22 -13.21
C ASN A 454 -41.09 -7.88 -12.78
N THR A 455 -40.69 -8.21 -11.55
CA THR A 455 -39.31 -8.00 -11.08
C THR A 455 -38.36 -9.08 -11.59
N ARG A 456 -37.14 -8.66 -11.94
CA ARG A 456 -36.04 -9.56 -12.23
C ARG A 456 -35.68 -10.40 -10.98
N LYS A 457 -35.30 -11.66 -11.22
CA LYS A 457 -34.94 -12.62 -10.17
C LYS A 457 -33.72 -13.42 -10.58
N ARG A 458 -32.94 -13.85 -9.59
CA ARG A 458 -31.81 -14.78 -9.80
C ARG A 458 -32.00 -16.09 -9.05
N THR A 459 -31.57 -17.18 -9.65
CA THR A 459 -31.45 -18.48 -8.97
C THR A 459 -30.25 -18.47 -8.02
N ALA A 460 -30.16 -19.47 -7.14
CA ALA A 460 -29.01 -19.63 -6.27
C ALA A 460 -27.70 -19.82 -7.07
N GLU A 461 -27.74 -20.58 -8.17
CA GLU A 461 -26.57 -20.78 -9.03
C GLU A 461 -26.17 -19.50 -9.77
N GLN A 462 -27.14 -18.73 -10.27
CA GLN A 462 -26.87 -17.41 -10.86
C GLN A 462 -26.21 -16.48 -9.85
N GLY A 463 -26.66 -16.45 -8.59
CA GLY A 463 -26.02 -15.64 -7.55
C GLY A 463 -24.56 -16.05 -7.27
N LYS A 464 -24.21 -17.33 -7.40
CA LYS A 464 -22.81 -17.78 -7.29
C LYS A 464 -21.98 -17.33 -8.51
N LEU A 465 -22.56 -17.38 -9.71
CA LEU A 465 -21.91 -16.89 -10.92
C LEU A 465 -21.71 -15.37 -10.88
N ASP A 466 -22.71 -14.60 -10.41
CA ASP A 466 -22.62 -13.15 -10.21
C ASP A 466 -21.42 -12.81 -9.32
N MET A 467 -21.22 -13.56 -8.23
CA MET A 467 -20.05 -13.41 -7.36
C MET A 467 -18.73 -13.65 -8.10
N MET A 468 -18.62 -14.70 -8.91
CA MET A 468 -17.41 -14.98 -9.67
C MET A 468 -17.16 -13.93 -10.76
N ARG A 469 -18.22 -13.43 -11.41
CA ARG A 469 -18.16 -12.36 -12.41
C ARG A 469 -17.69 -11.04 -11.80
N ALA A 470 -18.33 -10.62 -10.71
CA ALA A 470 -17.94 -9.44 -9.95
C ALA A 470 -16.48 -9.52 -9.46
N THR A 471 -16.07 -10.68 -8.93
CA THR A 471 -14.68 -10.90 -8.51
C THR A 471 -13.71 -10.80 -9.69
N ALA A 472 -14.04 -11.40 -10.83
CA ALA A 472 -13.21 -11.35 -12.04
C ALA A 472 -13.05 -9.92 -12.56
N ASP A 473 -14.14 -9.18 -12.71
CA ASP A 473 -14.11 -7.79 -13.16
C ASP A 473 -13.37 -6.88 -12.18
N TYR A 474 -13.60 -7.05 -10.87
CA TYR A 474 -12.89 -6.27 -9.86
C TYR A 474 -11.37 -6.50 -9.94
N GLN A 475 -10.97 -7.77 -10.03
CA GLN A 475 -9.56 -8.17 -10.02
C GLN A 475 -8.86 -7.81 -11.33
N PHE A 476 -9.40 -8.23 -12.47
CA PHE A 476 -8.75 -8.14 -13.78
C PHE A 476 -9.20 -6.96 -14.63
N GLY A 477 -10.13 -6.14 -14.14
CA GLY A 477 -10.72 -5.03 -14.90
C GLY A 477 -12.01 -5.42 -15.62
N LYS A 478 -12.82 -4.42 -15.94
CA LYS A 478 -14.12 -4.58 -16.58
C LYS A 478 -14.04 -5.40 -17.86
N GLY A 479 -14.96 -6.34 -18.05
CA GLY A 479 -15.05 -7.22 -19.21
C GLY A 479 -14.26 -8.53 -19.06
N ALA A 480 -13.49 -8.68 -17.99
CA ALA A 480 -12.83 -9.95 -17.69
C ALA A 480 -13.84 -11.06 -17.37
N SER A 481 -14.98 -10.71 -16.77
CA SER A 481 -16.05 -11.67 -16.48
C SER A 481 -16.59 -12.35 -17.74
N ASP A 482 -16.71 -11.60 -18.84
CA ASP A 482 -17.32 -12.07 -20.09
C ASP A 482 -16.47 -13.16 -20.75
N LEU A 483 -15.16 -13.11 -20.55
CA LEU A 483 -14.20 -14.09 -21.03
C LEU A 483 -14.05 -15.27 -20.07
N LEU A 484 -13.94 -14.99 -18.76
CA LEU A 484 -13.61 -16.01 -17.77
C LEU A 484 -14.83 -16.84 -17.33
N VAL A 485 -16.00 -16.23 -17.21
CA VAL A 485 -17.21 -16.80 -16.56
C VAL A 485 -18.37 -16.90 -17.57
N PRO A 486 -18.37 -17.91 -18.46
CA PRO A 486 -19.45 -18.10 -19.43
C PRO A 486 -20.76 -18.50 -18.74
N ASP A 487 -21.88 -18.39 -19.46
CA ASP A 487 -23.21 -18.67 -18.92
C ASP A 487 -23.44 -20.15 -18.55
N ASP A 488 -22.73 -21.07 -19.20
CA ASP A 488 -22.78 -22.50 -18.93
C ASP A 488 -21.80 -22.93 -17.82
N ALA A 489 -21.11 -21.98 -17.18
CA ALA A 489 -20.16 -22.29 -16.12
C ALA A 489 -20.84 -22.90 -14.89
N ILE A 490 -20.12 -23.80 -14.24
CA ILE A 490 -20.57 -24.53 -13.05
C ILE A 490 -19.69 -24.13 -11.87
N ILE A 491 -20.33 -23.79 -10.75
CA ILE A 491 -19.65 -23.56 -9.48
C ILE A 491 -19.66 -24.83 -8.64
N ARG A 492 -18.46 -25.28 -8.26
CA ARG A 492 -18.26 -26.37 -7.30
C ARG A 492 -17.67 -25.82 -6.00
N ALA A 493 -17.66 -26.69 -4.98
CA ALA A 493 -17.23 -26.39 -3.61
C ALA A 493 -18.12 -25.38 -2.86
N PRO A 494 -18.19 -25.45 -1.51
CA PRO A 494 -19.00 -24.53 -0.73
C PRO A 494 -18.36 -23.13 -0.67
N PHE A 495 -19.19 -22.11 -0.50
CA PHE A 495 -18.72 -20.76 -0.18
C PHE A 495 -17.91 -20.78 1.13
N PRO A 496 -16.80 -20.02 1.24
CA PRO A 496 -16.22 -19.07 0.28
C PRO A 496 -15.12 -19.65 -0.61
N LYS A 497 -15.14 -20.96 -0.90
CA LYS A 497 -14.11 -21.68 -1.68
C LYS A 497 -14.57 -22.06 -3.08
N PHE A 498 -15.40 -21.23 -3.71
CA PHE A 498 -15.97 -21.53 -5.03
C PHE A 498 -14.89 -21.86 -6.05
N GLN A 499 -15.15 -22.91 -6.82
CA GLN A 499 -14.33 -23.35 -7.94
C GLN A 499 -15.15 -23.21 -9.22
N LEU A 500 -14.62 -22.47 -10.19
CA LEU A 500 -15.26 -22.20 -11.47
C LEU A 500 -14.85 -23.25 -12.50
N PHE A 501 -15.83 -23.90 -13.12
CA PHE A 501 -15.63 -24.90 -14.18
C PHE A 501 -16.40 -24.54 -15.46
N ALA A 502 -15.78 -24.80 -16.61
CA ALA A 502 -16.47 -24.91 -17.91
C ALA A 502 -15.73 -25.97 -18.73
N GLY A 503 -16.19 -27.22 -18.65
CA GLY A 503 -15.42 -28.41 -19.06
C GLY A 503 -14.26 -28.72 -18.11
N LYS A 504 -13.28 -27.80 -18.01
CA LYS A 504 -12.16 -27.82 -17.07
C LYS A 504 -12.28 -26.74 -16.00
N GLN A 505 -11.47 -26.84 -14.95
CA GLN A 505 -11.39 -25.80 -13.92
C GLN A 505 -10.69 -24.57 -14.48
N LEU A 506 -11.27 -23.39 -14.29
CA LEU A 506 -10.76 -22.10 -14.79
C LEU A 506 -10.14 -21.27 -13.68
N ALA A 507 -10.78 -21.24 -12.51
CA ALA A 507 -10.35 -20.43 -11.39
C ALA A 507 -10.84 -21.00 -10.05
N THR A 508 -10.17 -20.59 -8.97
CA THR A 508 -10.59 -20.85 -7.59
C THR A 508 -10.66 -19.53 -6.83
N LEU A 509 -11.77 -19.28 -6.15
CA LEU A 509 -11.88 -18.19 -5.18
C LEU A 509 -11.08 -18.55 -3.93
N ILE A 510 -10.12 -17.70 -3.56
CA ILE A 510 -9.26 -17.91 -2.40
C ILE A 510 -9.85 -17.19 -1.18
N PRO A 511 -10.35 -17.91 -0.16
CA PRO A 511 -11.03 -17.29 0.98
C PRO A 511 -10.21 -16.27 1.76
N GLN A 512 -8.88 -16.47 1.82
CA GLN A 512 -8.00 -15.67 2.67
C GLN A 512 -7.84 -14.21 2.20
N TYR A 513 -8.23 -13.90 0.96
CA TYR A 513 -8.12 -12.54 0.41
C TYR A 513 -9.19 -12.24 -0.66
N GLY A 514 -10.07 -13.20 -0.96
CA GLY A 514 -11.22 -13.05 -1.86
C GLY A 514 -10.89 -12.86 -3.34
N ALA A 515 -9.65 -13.12 -3.76
CA ALA A 515 -9.24 -13.06 -5.17
C ALA A 515 -9.36 -14.43 -5.85
N LEU A 516 -9.41 -14.42 -7.18
CA LEU A 516 -9.36 -15.58 -8.04
C LEU A 516 -7.91 -15.99 -8.32
N ALA A 517 -7.61 -17.25 -8.02
CA ALA A 517 -6.44 -17.96 -8.47
C ALA A 517 -6.77 -18.67 -9.80
N LEU A 518 -6.08 -18.31 -10.89
CA LEU A 518 -6.32 -18.90 -12.21
C LEU A 518 -5.65 -20.26 -12.35
N THR A 519 -6.27 -21.14 -13.13
CA THR A 519 -5.61 -22.29 -13.76
C THR A 519 -5.05 -21.87 -15.13
N VAL A 520 -4.31 -22.75 -15.81
CA VAL A 520 -3.88 -22.47 -17.20
C VAL A 520 -5.07 -22.26 -18.12
N ASP A 521 -6.13 -23.07 -18.02
CA ASP A 521 -7.31 -22.93 -18.88
C ASP A 521 -8.06 -21.60 -18.61
N GLY A 522 -8.07 -21.12 -17.37
CA GLY A 522 -8.55 -19.77 -17.05
C GLY A 522 -7.66 -18.67 -17.64
N GLY A 523 -6.33 -18.85 -17.59
CA GLY A 523 -5.37 -17.97 -18.25
C GLY A 523 -5.54 -17.92 -19.77
N ILE A 524 -5.84 -19.04 -20.40
CA ILE A 524 -6.12 -19.12 -21.85
C ILE A 524 -7.36 -18.29 -22.20
N ARG A 525 -8.42 -18.35 -21.37
CA ARG A 525 -9.64 -17.55 -21.58
C ARG A 525 -9.37 -16.05 -21.51
N LEU A 526 -8.50 -15.63 -20.61
CA LEU A 526 -8.12 -14.23 -20.44
C LEU A 526 -6.94 -13.79 -21.32
N ARG A 527 -6.42 -14.65 -22.20
CA ARG A 527 -5.23 -14.35 -23.02
C ARG A 527 -5.39 -13.04 -23.82
N ASP A 528 -6.57 -12.84 -24.38
CA ASP A 528 -6.87 -11.72 -25.27
C ASP A 528 -7.45 -10.51 -24.52
N HIS A 529 -7.61 -10.60 -23.18
CA HIS A 529 -7.97 -9.47 -22.33
C HIS A 529 -6.82 -8.45 -22.29
N PRO A 530 -7.07 -7.13 -22.42
CA PRO A 530 -6.00 -6.14 -22.54
C PRO A 530 -5.18 -5.93 -21.26
N TYR A 531 -5.70 -6.31 -20.09
CA TYR A 531 -5.11 -5.98 -18.79
C TYR A 531 -4.46 -7.20 -18.10
N TYR A 532 -3.60 -6.93 -17.12
CA TYR A 532 -2.89 -7.91 -16.27
C TYR A 532 -1.99 -8.88 -17.05
N ARG A 533 -1.50 -8.42 -18.21
CA ARG A 533 -0.58 -9.16 -19.08
C ARG A 533 0.88 -8.83 -18.79
N VAL A 534 1.72 -9.85 -18.85
CA VAL A 534 3.17 -9.75 -18.76
C VAL A 534 3.77 -10.46 -19.97
N THR A 535 4.51 -9.72 -20.80
CA THR A 535 5.17 -10.25 -21.99
C THR A 535 6.62 -10.56 -21.69
N ILE A 536 7.06 -11.78 -22.04
CA ILE A 536 8.43 -12.26 -21.84
C ILE A 536 9.16 -12.48 -23.17
N GLY A 537 10.49 -12.51 -23.12
CA GLY A 537 11.33 -12.86 -24.26
C GLY A 537 11.20 -14.33 -24.70
N ASP A 538 11.99 -14.74 -25.69
CA ASP A 538 11.99 -16.13 -26.21
C ASP A 538 12.71 -17.10 -25.26
N PHE A 539 12.02 -17.49 -24.19
CA PHE A 539 12.42 -18.58 -23.30
C PHE A 539 11.18 -19.25 -22.71
N ILE A 540 11.37 -20.44 -22.14
CA ILE A 540 10.30 -21.19 -21.46
C ILE A 540 10.61 -21.20 -19.96
N PRO A 541 9.92 -20.37 -19.16
CA PRO A 541 10.10 -20.37 -17.72
C PRO A 541 9.64 -21.69 -17.07
N HIS A 542 10.23 -22.02 -15.92
CA HIS A 542 9.80 -23.15 -15.09
C HIS A 542 8.92 -22.68 -13.91
N SER A 543 9.53 -22.07 -12.89
CA SER A 543 8.84 -21.68 -11.63
C SER A 543 8.77 -20.18 -11.39
N SER A 544 9.71 -19.41 -11.96
CA SER A 544 9.81 -17.98 -11.72
C SER A 544 10.32 -17.26 -12.96
N ILE A 545 10.01 -15.97 -13.02
CA ILE A 545 10.43 -15.07 -14.08
C ILE A 545 11.11 -13.88 -13.41
N LEU A 546 12.35 -13.60 -13.80
CA LEU A 546 13.12 -12.46 -13.30
C LEU A 546 12.83 -11.22 -14.15
N ALA A 547 12.93 -10.03 -13.54
CA ALA A 547 12.68 -8.75 -14.21
C ALA A 547 13.44 -8.58 -15.55
N PRO A 548 14.73 -8.99 -15.69
CA PRO A 548 15.43 -8.89 -16.97
C PRO A 548 14.83 -9.70 -18.12
N GLY A 549 13.98 -10.69 -17.83
CA GLY A 549 13.28 -11.49 -18.85
C GLY A 549 11.94 -10.89 -19.28
N ILE A 550 11.51 -9.78 -18.68
CA ILE A 550 10.26 -9.09 -19.00
C ILE A 550 10.51 -8.08 -20.11
N MET A 551 9.72 -8.17 -21.19
CA MET A 551 9.75 -7.23 -22.31
C MET A 551 8.74 -6.09 -22.11
N ASP A 552 7.56 -6.42 -21.60
CA ASP A 552 6.53 -5.43 -21.27
C ASP A 552 5.59 -5.98 -20.18
N ALA A 553 4.95 -5.09 -19.43
CA ALA A 553 4.00 -5.45 -18.39
C ALA A 553 2.95 -4.34 -18.21
N ASP A 554 1.69 -4.74 -18.00
CA ASP A 554 0.60 -3.77 -17.78
C ASP A 554 0.89 -2.88 -16.56
N PRO A 555 0.89 -1.53 -16.71
CA PRO A 555 1.15 -0.61 -15.61
C PRO A 555 0.15 -0.70 -14.45
N GLN A 556 -1.01 -1.34 -14.62
CA GLN A 556 -1.98 -1.59 -13.54
C GLN A 556 -1.58 -2.74 -12.61
N ILE A 557 -0.64 -3.59 -13.01
CA ILE A 557 -0.17 -4.70 -12.17
C ILE A 557 0.46 -4.14 -10.90
N ARG A 558 0.03 -4.66 -9.76
CA ARG A 558 0.58 -4.42 -8.43
C ARG A 558 1.15 -5.73 -7.88
N PRO A 559 2.04 -5.64 -6.88
CA PRO A 559 2.48 -6.80 -6.13
C PRO A 559 1.29 -7.60 -5.60
N ASN A 560 1.42 -8.92 -5.65
CA ASN A 560 0.41 -9.95 -5.38
C ASN A 560 -0.75 -10.07 -6.39
N ASP A 561 -0.83 -9.25 -7.44
CA ASP A 561 -1.82 -9.48 -8.49
C ASP A 561 -1.57 -10.82 -9.19
N GLU A 562 -2.67 -11.45 -9.59
CA GLU A 562 -2.63 -12.58 -10.50
C GLU A 562 -2.38 -12.06 -11.92
N VAL A 563 -1.43 -12.63 -12.64
CA VAL A 563 -1.00 -12.16 -13.97
C VAL A 563 -1.03 -13.27 -15.02
N ILE A 564 -1.27 -12.87 -16.26
CA ILE A 564 -1.21 -13.73 -17.44
C ILE A 564 0.11 -13.47 -18.14
N VAL A 565 0.98 -14.48 -18.15
CA VAL A 565 2.30 -14.41 -18.78
C VAL A 565 2.22 -14.96 -20.19
N ILE A 566 2.69 -14.17 -21.17
CA ILE A 566 2.65 -14.49 -22.59
C ILE A 566 4.06 -14.40 -23.18
N GLY A 567 4.51 -15.48 -23.80
CA GLY A 567 5.69 -15.53 -24.66
C GLY A 567 5.34 -16.19 -26.01
N GLU A 568 6.27 -16.21 -26.97
CA GLU A 568 5.99 -16.72 -28.32
C GLU A 568 5.43 -18.15 -28.36
N ARG A 569 5.89 -19.00 -27.43
CA ARG A 569 5.53 -20.43 -27.33
C ARG A 569 5.07 -20.81 -25.93
N PHE A 570 4.63 -19.82 -25.16
CA PHE A 570 4.39 -19.97 -23.73
C PHE A 570 3.18 -19.16 -23.27
N LEU A 571 2.32 -19.81 -22.49
CA LEU A 571 1.33 -19.13 -21.68
C LEU A 571 1.38 -19.67 -20.26
N GLY A 572 1.41 -18.75 -19.31
CA GLY A 572 1.42 -19.07 -17.89
C GLY A 572 0.49 -18.17 -17.10
N VAL A 573 0.15 -18.62 -15.91
CA VAL A 573 -0.50 -17.81 -14.88
C VAL A 573 0.36 -17.86 -13.62
N GLY A 574 0.45 -16.73 -12.94
CA GLY A 574 1.30 -16.58 -11.77
C GLY A 574 0.91 -15.38 -10.94
N ARG A 575 1.70 -15.14 -9.90
CA ARG A 575 1.58 -13.99 -9.02
C ARG A 575 2.70 -12.99 -9.28
N ALA A 576 2.35 -11.73 -9.41
CA ALA A 576 3.30 -10.63 -9.51
C ALA A 576 4.00 -10.39 -8.16
N ASN A 577 5.32 -10.25 -8.18
CA ASN A 577 6.13 -9.89 -7.00
C ASN A 577 6.62 -8.43 -7.05
N MET A 578 6.36 -7.74 -8.16
CA MET A 578 6.59 -6.32 -8.34
C MET A 578 5.49 -5.71 -9.21
N SER A 579 5.41 -4.38 -9.23
CA SER A 579 4.43 -3.65 -10.03
C SER A 579 4.82 -3.69 -11.50
N GLY A 580 3.87 -3.52 -12.44
CA GLY A 580 4.17 -3.60 -13.88
C GLY A 580 5.27 -2.63 -14.34
N TRP A 581 5.27 -1.39 -13.81
CA TRP A 581 6.32 -0.41 -14.10
C TRP A 581 7.70 -0.81 -13.56
N GLU A 582 7.75 -1.60 -12.48
CA GLU A 582 9.00 -2.14 -11.93
C GLU A 582 9.49 -3.34 -12.73
N MET A 583 8.59 -4.19 -13.21
CA MET A 583 8.93 -5.33 -14.08
C MET A 583 9.71 -4.88 -15.31
N LYS A 584 9.32 -3.74 -15.88
CA LYS A 584 9.96 -3.14 -17.06
C LYS A 584 11.26 -2.38 -16.73
N GLY A 585 11.35 -1.81 -15.52
CA GLY A 585 12.43 -0.90 -15.15
C GLY A 585 13.59 -1.52 -14.35
N CYS A 586 13.35 -2.61 -13.63
CA CYS A 586 14.33 -3.22 -12.73
C CYS A 586 15.30 -4.15 -13.48
N GLY A 587 16.59 -4.06 -13.14
CA GLY A 587 17.62 -4.96 -13.67
C GLY A 587 17.80 -6.28 -12.91
N LYS A 588 17.10 -6.48 -11.80
CA LYS A 588 17.20 -7.66 -10.93
C LYS A 588 15.91 -7.88 -10.14
N GLY A 589 15.74 -9.12 -9.68
CA GLY A 589 14.66 -9.54 -8.79
C GLY A 589 13.61 -10.39 -9.49
N MET A 590 12.88 -11.17 -8.70
CA MET A 590 11.78 -12.00 -9.18
C MET A 590 10.57 -11.12 -9.51
N ALA A 591 10.13 -11.14 -10.77
CA ALA A 591 8.99 -10.39 -11.26
C ALA A 591 7.68 -11.16 -11.10
N VAL A 592 7.68 -12.46 -11.45
CA VAL A 592 6.50 -13.33 -11.39
C VAL A 592 6.88 -14.68 -10.79
N GLU A 593 6.10 -15.13 -9.81
CA GLU A 593 6.09 -16.51 -9.33
C GLU A 593 5.02 -17.30 -10.12
N LEU A 594 5.44 -18.26 -10.94
CA LEU A 594 4.54 -19.03 -11.80
C LEU A 594 3.86 -20.15 -11.01
N ARG A 595 2.56 -20.33 -11.25
CA ARG A 595 1.79 -21.42 -10.67
C ARG A 595 1.53 -22.54 -11.67
N HIS A 596 1.05 -22.18 -12.85
CA HIS A 596 0.77 -23.13 -13.92
C HIS A 596 1.13 -22.54 -15.27
N SER A 597 1.54 -23.40 -16.20
CA SER A 597 1.88 -22.99 -17.56
C SER A 597 1.64 -24.11 -18.57
N THR A 598 1.59 -23.72 -19.84
CA THR A 598 1.57 -24.62 -20.99
C THR A 598 2.46 -24.07 -22.09
N LYS A 599 2.99 -24.98 -22.92
CA LYS A 599 3.55 -24.60 -24.22
C LYS A 599 2.40 -24.38 -25.19
N ILE A 600 2.55 -23.40 -26.07
CA ILE A 600 1.62 -23.13 -27.16
C ILE A 600 2.37 -23.35 -28.48
N ASP A 601 1.75 -24.06 -29.41
CA ASP A 601 2.25 -24.20 -30.78
C ASP A 601 2.01 -22.90 -31.56
N LYS A 602 2.95 -22.52 -32.43
CA LYS A 602 2.94 -21.24 -33.16
C LYS A 602 1.69 -21.00 -34.00
#